data_AF-A0A3M1ED48-F1
#
_entry.id   AF-A0A3M1ED48-F1
#
_cell.length_a   1.000
_cell.length_b   1.000
_cell.length_c   1.000
_cell.angle_alpha   90.00
_cell.angle_beta   90.00
_cell.angle_gamma   90.00
#
_symmetry.space_group_name_H-M   'P 1'
#
loop_
_entity.id
_entity.type
_entity.pdbx_description
1 polymer ?
#
loop_
_entity_poly.entity_id
_entity_poly.type
_entity_poly.pdbx_seq_one_letter_code
_entity_poly.pdbx_strand_id
1 'polypeptide(L)' 'ADIEVVVAGRMMAHRVMGKTSFMHIQDGTGRIQLFLSRDACDSDRGPRAG' A
#
# COMPACT_ATOMS: atom_id res chain seq x y z
N ALA A 1 -14.12 -10.68 -11.35
CA ALA A 1 -14.49 -10.58 -9.92
C ALA A 1 -13.33 -9.88 -9.24
N ASP A 2 -13.62 -8.84 -8.47
CA ASP A 2 -12.59 -8.16 -7.69
C ASP A 2 -12.22 -9.04 -6.49
N ILE A 3 -10.91 -9.22 -6.28
CA ILE A 3 -10.37 -10.03 -5.18
C ILE A 3 -9.74 -9.06 -4.18
N GLU A 4 -10.36 -8.92 -3.03
CA GLU A 4 -9.81 -8.16 -1.91
C GLU A 4 -8.76 -9.01 -1.19
N VAL A 5 -7.60 -8.42 -0.91
CA VAL A 5 -6.47 -9.09 -0.24
C VAL A 5 -5.79 -8.15 0.74
N VAL A 6 -5.18 -8.73 1.78
CA VAL A 6 -4.37 -8.02 2.77
C VAL A 6 -2.96 -8.63 2.76
N VAL A 7 -1.94 -7.80 2.69
CA VAL A 7 -0.53 -8.21 2.65
C VAL A 7 0.31 -7.36 3.59
N ALA A 8 1.42 -7.91 4.09
CA ALA A 8 2.36 -7.22 4.95
C ALA A 8 3.80 -7.61 4.60
N GLY A 9 4.76 -6.70 4.79
CA GLY A 9 6.16 -6.95 4.48
C GLY A 9 7.05 -5.74 4.73
N ARG A 10 8.35 -5.92 4.54
CA ARG A 10 9.34 -4.83 4.61
C ARG A 10 9.32 -4.02 3.33
N MET A 11 9.19 -2.70 3.44
CA MET A 11 9.34 -1.79 2.30
C MET A 11 10.79 -1.82 1.80
N MET A 12 10.97 -2.16 0.52
CA MET A 12 12.29 -2.28 -0.10
C MET A 12 12.61 -1.10 -1.02
N ALA A 13 11.61 -0.62 -1.76
CA ALA A 13 11.74 0.51 -2.67
C ALA A 13 10.43 1.29 -2.71
N HIS A 14 10.53 2.62 -2.76
CA HIS A 14 9.39 3.52 -2.82
C HIS A 14 9.68 4.69 -3.76
N ARG A 15 8.80 4.93 -4.72
CA ARG A 15 8.90 6.04 -5.69
C ARG A 15 7.60 6.82 -5.70
N VAL A 16 7.71 8.12 -5.46
CA VAL A 16 6.56 9.05 -5.42
C VAL A 16 6.47 9.79 -6.76
N MET A 17 5.27 9.88 -7.30
CA MET A 17 4.96 10.57 -8.55
C MET A 17 3.73 11.47 -8.35
N GLY A 18 3.88 12.55 -7.58
CA GLY A 18 2.77 13.45 -7.27
C GLY A 18 1.69 12.77 -6.43
N LYS A 19 0.52 12.51 -7.03
CA LYS A 19 -0.63 11.87 -6.36
C LYS A 19 -0.58 10.34 -6.34
N THR A 20 0.40 9.74 -7.02
CA THR A 20 0.56 8.28 -7.06
C THR A 20 1.91 7.87 -6.51
N SER A 21 1.99 6.63 -6.06
CA SER A 21 3.22 6.05 -5.54
C SER A 21 3.32 4.58 -5.95
N PHE A 22 4.55 4.16 -6.26
CA PHE A 22 4.88 2.76 -6.50
C PHE A 22 5.81 2.28 -5.40
N MET A 23 5.46 1.16 -4.78
CA MET A 23 6.24 0.57 -3.69
C MET A 23 6.46 -0.92 -3.93
N HIS A 24 7.59 -1.44 -3.47
CA HIS A 24 7.78 -2.89 -3.32
C HIS A 24 7.85 -3.25 -1.85
N ILE A 25 7.05 -4.22 -1.42
CA ILE A 25 7.20 -4.88 -0.11
C ILE A 25 7.72 -6.30 -0.30
N GLN A 26 8.52 -6.76 0.65
CA GLN A 26 9.06 -8.12 0.67
C GLN A 26 8.71 -8.80 2.00
N ASP A 27 8.18 -10.02 1.90
CA ASP A 27 7.91 -10.91 3.03
C ASP A 27 8.80 -12.17 2.95
N GLY A 28 8.47 -13.21 3.72
CA GLY A 28 9.22 -14.48 3.71
C GLY A 28 9.03 -15.32 2.44
N THR A 29 8.05 -15.00 1.60
CA THR A 29 7.68 -15.75 0.40
C THR A 29 8.16 -15.08 -0.88
N GLY A 30 8.30 -13.75 -0.87
CA GLY A 30 8.75 -13.04 -2.05
C GLY A 30 8.51 -11.54 -1.97
N ARG A 31 8.41 -10.92 -3.14
CA ARG A 31 8.24 -9.48 -3.31
C ARG A 31 7.02 -9.19 -4.18
N ILE A 32 6.21 -8.23 -3.76
CA ILE A 32 5.06 -7.74 -4.51
C ILE A 32 5.17 -6.23 -4.72
N GLN A 33 4.68 -5.76 -5.87
CA GLN A 33 4.59 -4.34 -6.19
C GLN A 33 3.21 -3.80 -5.84
N LEU A 34 3.19 -2.64 -5.20
CA LEU A 34 2.01 -1.92 -4.78
C LEU A 34 1.88 -0.63 -5.60
N PHE A 35 0.68 -0.38 -6.10
CA PHE A 35 0.27 0.89 -6.68
C PHE A 35 -0.66 1.59 -5.69
N LEU A 36 -0.34 2.83 -5.36
CA LEU A 36 -1.09 3.63 -4.40
C LEU A 36 -1.49 4.95 -5.09
N SER A 37 -2.76 5.33 -4.97
CA SER A 37 -3.24 6.65 -5.35
C SER A 37 -3.81 7.36 -4.12
N ARG A 38 -3.56 8.67 -4.01
CA ARG A 38 -4.08 9.53 -2.93
C ARG A 38 -5.60 9.35 -2.78
N ASP A 39 -6.32 9.41 -3.90
CA ASP A 39 -7.78 9.35 -3.94
C ASP A 39 -8.34 8.00 -3.44
N ALA A 40 -7.59 6.90 -3.58
CA ALA A 40 -7.99 5.59 -3.05
C ALA A 40 -7.64 5.41 -1.57
N CYS A 41 -6.60 6.10 -1.09
CA CYS A 41 -6.11 6.01 0.29
C CYS A 41 -6.82 6.97 1.26
N ASP A 42 -7.52 7.98 0.74
CA ASP A 42 -8.21 9.02 1.52
C ASP A 42 -9.49 8.54 2.24
N SER A 43 -9.67 7.22 2.44
CA SER A 43 -10.89 6.62 3.00
C SER A 43 -10.82 6.23 4.48
N ASP A 44 -9.68 6.37 5.18
CA ASP A 44 -9.61 5.96 6.59
C ASP A 44 -9.02 7.06 7.52
N ARG A 45 -9.92 7.88 8.05
CA ARG A 45 -9.73 8.45 9.39
C ARG A 45 -10.13 7.34 10.35
N GLY A 46 -9.19 6.47 10.72
CA GLY A 46 -9.43 5.43 11.72
C GLY A 46 -10.02 6.02 13.01
N PRO A 47 -10.69 5.20 13.85
CA PRO A 47 -11.33 5.71 15.06
C PRO A 47 -10.27 6.47 15.87
N ARG A 48 -10.57 7.73 16.22
CA ARG A 48 -9.75 8.46 17.18
C ARG A 48 -9.78 7.63 18.46
N ALA A 49 -8.70 6.90 18.73
CA ALA A 49 -8.47 6.30 20.02
C ALA A 49 -8.33 7.47 21.02
N GLY A 50 -9.43 7.78 21.68
CA GLY A 50 -9.52 8.57 22.90
C GLY A 50 -9.92 7.65 24.03
#